data_AF-A0A284RFP6-F1
#
_entry.id   AF-A0A284RFP6-F1
#
_cell.length_a   1.000
_cell.length_b   1.000
_cell.length_c   1.000
_cell.angle_alpha   90.00
_cell.angle_beta   90.00
_cell.angle_gamma   90.00
#
_symmetry.space_group_name_H-M   'P 1'
#
loop_
_entity.id
_entity.type
_entity.pdbx_description
1 polymer ?
#
loop_
_entity_poly.entity_id
_entity_poly.type
_entity_poly.pdbx_seq_one_letter_code
_entity_poly.pdbx_strand_id
1 'polypeptide(L)'
;MADGLGMTSEEREDLCRQVDDSFWVMRAIGHYISLCPRDFFNSVPGYPPLPNDHDGFSCGAHKDYGCLTFLYTDPTPAALQVFTYNVDVGSDVSDLPAEQGTQAGSWINADPIPGCVVCNIGEMWEIWTNGLYKSTLHRVVHRSKNYRVSIPFFFEPNFNARIEPLAAALRIQADKPNPGRKEYKSVVYGDFLLNKVGNNFADGKGKY
;
A
#
# COMPACT_ATOMS: atom_id res chain seq x y z
N MET A 1 17.64 -0.68 -5.55
CA MET A 1 17.03 -2.01 -5.77
C MET A 1 17.83 -2.85 -6.77
N ALA A 2 18.19 -2.34 -7.94
CA ALA A 2 19.00 -3.08 -8.92
C ALA A 2 20.34 -3.61 -8.38
N ASP A 3 21.07 -2.81 -7.58
CA ASP A 3 22.31 -3.27 -6.92
C ASP A 3 22.07 -4.43 -5.95
N GLY A 4 21.00 -4.33 -5.15
CA GLY A 4 20.63 -5.38 -4.19
C GLY A 4 20.19 -6.69 -4.86
N LEU A 5 19.78 -6.63 -6.13
CA LEU A 5 19.44 -7.81 -6.94
C LEU A 5 20.63 -8.33 -7.76
N GLY A 6 21.77 -7.65 -7.78
CA GLY A 6 22.93 -8.06 -8.57
C GLY A 6 22.65 -8.05 -10.07
N MET A 7 21.86 -7.08 -10.55
CA MET A 7 21.52 -6.97 -11.98
C MET A 7 22.74 -6.55 -12.82
N THR A 8 22.87 -7.15 -14.00
CA THR A 8 23.81 -6.69 -15.03
C THR A 8 23.38 -5.32 -15.59
N SER A 9 24.25 -4.69 -16.37
CA SER A 9 23.92 -3.42 -17.04
C SER A 9 22.74 -3.57 -18.00
N GLU A 10 22.68 -4.67 -18.74
CA GLU A 10 21.61 -4.95 -19.70
C GLU A 10 20.26 -5.17 -19.00
N GLU A 11 20.25 -5.90 -17.87
CA GLU A 11 19.04 -6.10 -17.07
C GLU A 11 18.54 -4.80 -16.44
N ARG A 12 19.45 -3.91 -16.04
CA ARG A 12 19.09 -2.58 -15.55
C ARG A 12 18.48 -1.72 -16.64
N GLU A 13 19.07 -1.74 -17.83
CA GLU A 13 18.56 -0.98 -18.95
C GLU A 13 17.17 -1.49 -19.35
N ASP A 14 16.95 -2.81 -19.35
CA ASP A 14 15.63 -3.38 -19.61
C ASP A 14 14.60 -2.98 -18.55
N LEU A 15 14.95 -3.07 -17.26
CA LEU A 15 14.08 -2.59 -16.19
C LEU A 15 13.80 -1.09 -16.33
N CYS A 16 14.79 -0.28 -16.68
CA CYS A 16 14.62 1.14 -16.94
C CYS A 16 13.61 1.39 -18.06
N ARG A 17 13.65 0.62 -19.16
CA ARG A 17 12.64 0.73 -20.23
C ARG A 17 11.22 0.38 -19.76
N GLN A 18 11.08 -0.55 -18.81
CA GLN A 18 9.77 -0.89 -18.23
C GLN A 18 9.20 0.21 -17.33
N VAL A 19 10.05 1.09 -16.81
CA VAL A 19 9.67 2.28 -16.02
C VAL A 19 9.89 3.59 -16.78
N ASP A 20 10.22 3.54 -18.07
CA ASP A 20 10.22 4.72 -18.93
C ASP A 20 8.78 5.17 -19.15
N ASP A 21 8.57 6.48 -19.24
CA ASP A 21 7.22 7.07 -19.28
C ASP A 21 6.32 6.60 -18.11
N SER A 22 6.95 6.32 -16.95
CA SER A 22 6.24 6.16 -15.68
C SER A 22 5.42 7.41 -15.37
N PHE A 23 4.33 7.21 -14.63
CA PHE A 23 3.53 8.32 -14.13
C PHE A 23 3.52 8.32 -12.61
N TRP A 24 3.01 9.41 -12.06
CA TRP A 24 2.88 9.56 -10.62
C TRP A 24 1.53 10.19 -10.28
N VAL A 25 1.06 9.87 -9.08
CA VAL A 25 -0.14 10.46 -8.51
C VAL A 25 0.22 10.97 -7.13
N MET A 26 -0.10 12.22 -6.85
CA MET A 26 0.02 12.79 -5.51
C MET A 26 -1.34 13.28 -5.05
N ARG A 27 -1.71 12.95 -3.82
CA ARG A 27 -2.99 13.39 -3.23
C ARG A 27 -2.72 14.06 -1.90
N ALA A 28 -3.46 15.12 -1.58
CA ALA A 28 -3.57 15.64 -0.22
C ALA A 28 -4.91 15.16 0.34
N ILE A 29 -4.86 14.32 1.37
CA ILE A 29 -6.03 13.65 1.94
C ILE A 29 -6.25 14.19 3.35
N GLY A 30 -7.38 14.88 3.54
CA GLY A 30 -7.87 15.32 4.83
C GLY A 30 -8.77 14.26 5.46
N HIS A 31 -8.45 13.87 6.68
CA HIS A 31 -9.21 12.94 7.52
C HIS A 31 -9.93 13.75 8.60
N TYR A 32 -11.25 13.68 8.62
CA TYR A 32 -12.06 14.30 9.64
C TYR A 32 -12.83 13.20 10.38
N ILE A 33 -12.63 13.05 11.68
CA ILE A 33 -13.72 12.55 12.53
C ILE A 33 -14.73 13.68 12.62
N SER A 34 -15.96 13.43 12.20
CA SER A 34 -17.04 14.41 12.26
C SER A 34 -17.30 14.86 13.71
N LEU A 35 -16.65 15.96 14.11
CA LEU A 35 -17.05 16.78 15.25
C LEU A 35 -18.17 17.76 14.88
N CYS A 36 -18.53 17.87 13.60
CA CYS A 36 -19.66 18.69 13.17
C CYS A 36 -20.96 18.03 13.65
N PRO A 37 -21.89 18.81 14.25
CA PRO A 37 -23.28 18.37 14.36
C PRO A 37 -23.73 17.88 12.98
N ARG A 38 -24.45 16.75 12.94
CA ARG A 38 -24.97 16.11 11.70
C ARG A 38 -25.54 17.11 10.69
N ASP A 39 -26.06 18.23 11.18
CA ASP A 39 -26.75 19.26 10.42
C ASP A 39 -25.80 20.14 9.59
N PHE A 40 -24.51 20.25 9.93
CA PHE A 40 -23.58 21.12 9.20
C PHE A 40 -23.23 20.58 7.81
N PHE A 41 -22.83 19.30 7.69
CA PHE A 41 -22.50 18.71 6.38
C PHE A 41 -23.74 18.51 5.49
N ASN A 42 -24.91 18.24 6.08
CA ASN A 42 -26.18 18.22 5.34
C ASN A 42 -26.57 19.60 4.77
N SER A 43 -25.94 20.68 5.24
CA SER A 43 -26.18 22.05 4.78
C SER A 43 -25.15 22.57 3.76
N VAL A 44 -24.06 21.82 3.50
CA VAL A 44 -23.07 22.15 2.46
C VAL A 44 -23.45 21.42 1.17
N PRO A 45 -23.88 22.13 0.10
CA PRO A 45 -24.23 21.49 -1.16
C PRO A 45 -23.03 20.71 -1.73
N GLY A 46 -23.19 19.40 -1.92
CA GLY A 46 -22.20 18.51 -2.54
C GLY A 46 -21.49 17.53 -1.59
N TYR A 47 -21.71 17.60 -0.28
CA TYR A 47 -21.19 16.59 0.65
C TYR A 47 -22.22 15.48 0.91
N PRO A 48 -21.89 14.19 0.68
CA PRO A 48 -22.78 13.09 1.02
C PRO A 48 -22.91 12.93 2.55
N PRO A 49 -24.09 12.54 3.06
CA PRO A 49 -24.27 12.28 4.49
C PRO A 49 -23.38 11.12 4.93
N LEU A 50 -22.79 11.24 6.12
CA LEU A 50 -21.94 10.19 6.67
C LEU A 50 -22.76 8.95 7.06
N PRO A 51 -22.24 7.71 6.83
CA PRO A 51 -22.84 6.49 7.34
C PRO A 51 -22.89 6.47 8.88
N ASN A 52 -23.97 5.90 9.44
CA ASN A 52 -24.25 5.88 10.88
C ASN A 52 -23.32 4.95 11.71
N ASP A 53 -22.37 4.26 11.08
CA ASP A 53 -21.61 3.13 11.62
C ASP A 53 -20.09 3.26 11.44
N HIS A 54 -19.53 4.47 11.60
CA HIS A 54 -18.10 4.70 11.40
C HIS A 54 -17.24 3.86 12.37
N ASP A 55 -16.67 2.77 11.86
CA ASP A 55 -15.84 1.77 12.56
C ASP A 55 -14.42 2.27 12.86
N GLY A 56 -14.09 3.51 12.48
CA GLY A 56 -12.82 4.17 12.75
C GLY A 56 -11.76 3.93 11.68
N PHE A 57 -12.09 3.24 10.58
CA PHE A 57 -11.20 3.10 9.43
C PHE A 57 -11.43 4.23 8.43
N SER A 58 -10.38 4.97 8.11
CA SER A 58 -10.37 5.91 6.98
C SER A 58 -9.78 5.30 5.72
N CYS A 59 -9.10 4.15 5.87
CA CYS A 59 -8.81 3.25 4.78
C CYS A 59 -8.66 1.80 5.23
N GLY A 60 -9.39 0.90 4.58
CA GLY A 60 -9.34 -0.55 4.84
C GLY A 60 -7.97 -1.17 4.55
N ALA A 61 -7.78 -2.43 4.94
CA ALA A 61 -6.55 -3.16 4.68
C ALA A 61 -6.33 -3.36 3.16
N HIS A 62 -5.22 -2.86 2.64
CA HIS A 62 -4.87 -2.97 1.23
C HIS A 62 -3.35 -3.00 1.03
N LYS A 63 -2.96 -3.25 -0.22
CA LYS A 63 -1.60 -3.13 -0.73
C LYS A 63 -1.60 -2.07 -1.82
N ASP A 64 -0.51 -1.32 -1.93
CA ASP A 64 -0.34 -0.39 -3.04
C ASP A 64 -0.09 -1.17 -4.32
N TYR A 65 -0.72 -0.75 -5.41
CA TYR A 65 -0.68 -1.46 -6.68
C TYR A 65 0.65 -1.27 -7.40
N GLY A 66 1.27 -0.11 -7.22
CA GLY A 66 2.39 0.39 -8.02
C GLY A 66 3.78 -0.10 -7.66
N CYS A 67 4.73 0.81 -7.88
CA CYS A 67 6.13 0.59 -7.57
C CYS A 67 6.45 1.03 -6.14
N LEU A 68 6.39 2.34 -5.88
CA LEU A 68 6.83 2.93 -4.63
C LEU A 68 5.83 3.98 -4.16
N THR A 69 5.59 4.00 -2.86
CA THR A 69 4.79 5.03 -2.21
C THR A 69 5.66 5.76 -1.21
N PHE A 70 5.61 7.10 -1.25
CA PHE A 70 6.15 7.97 -0.23
C PHE A 70 5.02 8.71 0.45
N LEU A 71 4.89 8.54 1.76
CA LEU A 71 3.84 9.15 2.55
C LEU A 71 4.44 10.18 3.51
N TYR A 72 4.04 11.42 3.32
CA TYR A 72 4.20 12.47 4.33
C TYR A 72 2.88 12.60 5.12
N THR A 73 2.96 12.71 6.43
CA THR A 73 1.77 12.79 7.30
C THR A 73 2.02 13.79 8.41
N ASP A 74 0.93 14.36 8.93
CA ASP A 74 1.01 15.11 10.18
C ASP A 74 1.43 14.22 11.37
N PRO A 75 1.69 14.81 12.56
CA PRO A 75 2.15 14.08 13.75
C PRO A 75 1.12 13.18 14.45
N THR A 76 -0.03 12.87 13.83
CA THR A 76 -1.05 12.03 14.47
C THR A 76 -0.55 10.58 14.63
N PRO A 77 -0.43 10.06 15.86
CA PRO A 77 0.06 8.70 16.10
C PRO A 77 -1.01 7.64 15.80
N ALA A 78 -0.55 6.40 15.62
CA ALA A 78 -1.34 5.19 15.37
C ALA A 78 -2.28 5.26 14.16
N ALA A 79 -2.08 6.24 13.27
CA ALA A 79 -2.95 6.47 12.13
C ALA A 79 -2.68 5.51 10.98
N LEU A 80 -1.42 5.29 10.62
CA LEU A 80 -1.02 4.27 9.66
C LEU A 80 -0.65 2.98 10.41
N GLN A 81 -1.24 1.86 9.99
CA GLN A 81 -0.90 0.55 10.52
C GLN A 81 -0.43 -0.37 9.40
N VAL A 82 0.64 -1.12 9.65
CA VAL A 82 1.26 -2.05 8.71
C VAL A 82 1.19 -3.46 9.28
N PHE A 83 0.79 -4.42 8.46
CA PHE A 83 0.76 -5.82 8.86
C PHE A 83 2.14 -6.46 8.65
N THR A 84 2.58 -7.21 9.64
CA THR A 84 3.88 -7.88 9.65
C THR A 84 3.74 -9.33 10.09
N TYR A 85 4.56 -10.19 9.48
CA TYR A 85 4.61 -11.62 9.74
C TYR A 85 5.81 -11.91 10.66
N ASN A 86 5.61 -12.75 11.69
CA ASN A 86 6.65 -13.19 12.62
C ASN A 86 7.36 -12.06 13.37
N VAL A 87 6.70 -11.57 14.41
CA VAL A 87 7.15 -10.40 15.15
C VAL A 87 7.48 -10.82 16.58
N ASP A 88 8.75 -11.08 16.88
CA ASP A 88 9.29 -11.00 18.26
C ASP A 88 9.53 -9.52 18.60
N VAL A 89 8.49 -8.68 18.55
CA VAL A 89 8.61 -7.27 18.94
C VAL A 89 7.96 -7.13 20.29
N GLY A 90 8.76 -6.72 21.28
CA GLY A 90 8.32 -6.34 22.62
C GLY A 90 7.46 -5.06 22.65
N SER A 91 6.67 -4.81 21.61
CA SER A 91 5.63 -3.80 21.56
C SER A 91 4.30 -4.43 21.98
N ASP A 92 3.55 -3.74 22.83
CA ASP A 92 2.24 -4.17 23.28
C ASP A 92 1.25 -4.21 22.11
N VAL A 93 1.10 -5.39 21.49
CA VAL A 93 0.19 -5.66 20.36
C VAL A 93 -1.22 -6.06 20.82
N SER A 94 -1.50 -5.99 22.13
CA SER A 94 -2.76 -6.48 22.72
C SER A 94 -3.99 -5.69 22.28
N ASP A 95 -3.84 -4.42 21.91
CA ASP A 95 -4.93 -3.53 21.53
C ASP A 95 -5.27 -3.51 20.02
N LEU A 96 -4.58 -4.32 19.21
CA LEU A 96 -4.75 -4.33 17.75
C LEU A 96 -5.68 -5.47 17.31
N PRO A 97 -6.70 -5.20 16.46
CA PRO A 97 -7.63 -6.24 16.05
C PRO A 97 -6.93 -7.28 15.17
N ALA A 98 -6.96 -8.53 15.62
CA ALA A 98 -6.54 -9.68 14.82
C ALA A 98 -7.55 -9.86 13.67
N GLU A 99 -7.12 -9.62 12.43
CA GLU A 99 -7.94 -10.01 11.27
C GLU A 99 -7.72 -11.49 10.97
N GLN A 100 -8.83 -12.21 10.80
CA GLN A 100 -8.86 -13.61 10.43
C GLN A 100 -8.47 -13.77 8.95
N GLY A 101 -7.29 -14.35 8.70
CA GLY A 101 -6.83 -14.62 7.34
C GLY A 101 -5.56 -15.49 7.30
N THR A 102 -5.69 -16.77 7.63
CA THR A 102 -4.75 -17.89 7.33
C THR A 102 -3.25 -17.77 7.68
N GLN A 103 -2.74 -16.64 8.18
CA GLN A 103 -1.33 -16.46 8.53
C GLN A 103 -1.19 -15.75 9.87
N ALA A 104 -0.35 -16.31 10.76
CA ALA A 104 0.01 -15.67 12.02
C ALA A 104 0.78 -14.37 11.74
N GLY A 105 0.31 -13.25 12.28
CA GLY A 105 0.93 -11.94 12.11
C GLY A 105 0.25 -10.88 12.99
N SER A 106 0.80 -9.68 13.01
CA SER A 106 0.30 -8.56 13.81
C SER A 106 0.32 -7.26 13.03
N TRP A 107 -0.58 -6.35 13.40
CA TRP A 107 -0.51 -4.96 12.96
C TRP A 107 0.52 -4.23 13.82
N ILE A 108 1.25 -3.28 13.26
CA ILE A 108 2.12 -2.35 13.99
C ILE A 108 1.83 -0.92 13.54
N ASN A 109 2.04 0.06 14.42
CA ASN A 109 1.90 1.47 14.06
C ASN A 109 3.16 1.96 13.32
N ALA A 110 2.95 2.70 12.24
CA ALA A 110 4.01 3.44 11.56
C ALA A 110 3.90 4.92 11.95
N ASP A 111 4.30 5.23 13.19
CA ASP A 111 4.14 6.57 13.75
C ASP A 111 5.01 7.60 13.01
N PRO A 112 4.50 8.82 12.77
CA PRO A 112 5.25 9.86 12.08
C PRO A 112 6.52 10.27 12.82
N ILE A 113 7.66 10.28 12.11
CA ILE A 113 8.91 10.85 12.61
C ILE A 113 9.10 12.24 11.98
N PRO A 114 9.32 13.30 12.77
CA PRO A 114 9.50 14.65 12.24
C PRO A 114 10.61 14.73 11.19
N GLY A 115 10.30 15.34 10.03
CA GLY A 115 11.24 15.48 8.92
C GLY A 115 11.41 14.23 8.04
N CYS A 116 10.69 13.14 8.34
CA CYS A 116 10.75 11.89 7.58
C CYS A 116 9.48 11.66 6.74
N VAL A 117 9.61 10.78 5.76
CA VAL A 117 8.50 10.18 5.03
C VAL A 117 8.50 8.67 5.28
N VAL A 118 7.32 8.06 5.28
CA VAL A 118 7.21 6.60 5.21
C VAL A 118 7.38 6.18 3.76
N CYS A 119 8.17 5.15 3.51
CA CYS A 119 8.36 4.57 2.17
C CYS A 119 7.93 3.10 2.21
N ASN A 120 7.11 2.69 1.24
CA ASN A 120 6.75 1.28 1.06
C ASN A 120 6.75 0.90 -0.42
N ILE A 121 6.81 -0.42 -0.62
CA ILE A 121 6.87 -1.06 -1.92
C ILE A 121 5.47 -1.54 -2.30
N GLY A 122 5.09 -1.34 -3.56
CA GLY A 122 3.82 -1.82 -4.12
C GLY A 122 3.93 -3.19 -4.80
N GLU A 123 2.79 -3.69 -5.29
CA GLU A 123 2.67 -5.03 -5.88
C GLU A 123 3.57 -5.23 -7.12
N MET A 124 3.90 -4.18 -7.89
CA MET A 124 4.75 -4.33 -9.09
C MET A 124 6.17 -4.78 -8.74
N TRP A 125 6.75 -4.21 -7.68
CA TRP A 125 8.05 -4.65 -7.20
C TRP A 125 8.00 -6.02 -6.51
N GLU A 126 6.88 -6.38 -5.88
CA GLU A 126 6.70 -7.74 -5.36
C GLU A 126 6.73 -8.76 -6.52
N ILE A 127 6.12 -8.45 -7.67
CA ILE A 127 6.16 -9.31 -8.87
C ILE A 127 7.57 -9.33 -9.48
N TRP A 128 8.17 -8.17 -9.78
CA TRP A 128 9.51 -8.09 -10.37
C TRP A 128 10.57 -8.80 -9.54
N THR A 129 10.47 -8.71 -8.21
CA THR A 129 11.44 -9.36 -7.31
C THR A 129 11.08 -10.81 -6.99
N ASN A 130 10.06 -11.38 -7.64
CA ASN A 130 9.55 -12.72 -7.38
C ASN A 130 9.28 -12.96 -5.87
N GLY A 131 8.74 -11.93 -5.22
CA GLY A 131 8.41 -11.91 -3.81
C GLY A 131 9.58 -11.81 -2.84
N LEU A 132 10.80 -11.48 -3.28
CA LEU A 132 11.90 -11.14 -2.37
C LEU A 132 11.59 -9.85 -1.59
N TYR A 133 11.04 -8.84 -2.27
CA TYR A 133 10.47 -7.68 -1.63
C TYR A 133 8.96 -7.86 -1.54
N LYS A 134 8.39 -7.61 -0.36
CA LYS A 134 6.97 -7.80 -0.11
C LYS A 134 6.26 -6.46 -0.14
N SER A 135 5.19 -6.38 -0.91
CA SER A 135 4.22 -5.31 -0.75
C SER A 135 3.46 -5.55 0.54
N THR A 136 3.61 -4.61 1.48
CA THR A 136 3.10 -4.75 2.84
C THR A 136 1.62 -4.39 2.88
N LEU A 137 0.80 -5.28 3.46
CA LEU A 137 -0.59 -4.96 3.75
C LEU A 137 -0.61 -3.84 4.80
N HIS A 138 -1.37 -2.78 4.55
CA HIS A 138 -1.46 -1.63 5.41
C HIS A 138 -2.87 -1.07 5.44
N ARG A 139 -3.21 -0.29 6.46
CA ARG A 139 -4.53 0.33 6.65
C ARG A 139 -4.39 1.68 7.35
N VAL A 140 -5.39 2.54 7.17
CA VAL A 140 -5.45 3.84 7.84
C VAL A 140 -6.59 3.85 8.84
N VAL A 141 -6.24 4.02 10.10
CA VAL A 141 -7.16 4.12 11.23
C VAL A 141 -7.21 5.59 11.64
N HIS A 142 -8.40 6.14 11.81
CA HIS A 142 -8.57 7.47 12.36
C HIS A 142 -9.56 7.42 13.52
N ARG A 143 -9.00 7.48 14.73
CA ARG A 143 -9.75 7.49 16.01
C ARG A 143 -9.63 8.82 16.75
N SER A 144 -8.80 9.75 16.26
CA SER A 144 -8.57 11.06 16.89
C SER A 144 -9.71 12.03 16.57
N LYS A 145 -10.10 12.85 17.55
CA LYS A 145 -11.07 13.93 17.34
C LYS A 145 -10.51 15.08 16.48
N ASN A 146 -9.19 15.14 16.31
CA ASN A 146 -8.53 16.20 15.55
C ASN A 146 -8.52 15.87 14.06
N TYR A 147 -8.67 16.90 13.23
CA TYR A 147 -8.42 16.80 11.80
C TYR A 147 -6.99 16.32 11.54
N ARG A 148 -6.84 15.40 10.60
CA ARG A 148 -5.55 14.87 10.17
C ARG A 148 -5.32 15.07 8.69
N VAL A 149 -4.07 15.29 8.26
CA VAL A 149 -3.67 15.31 6.85
C VAL A 149 -2.60 14.27 6.53
N SER A 150 -2.74 13.65 5.38
CA SER A 150 -1.72 12.80 4.77
C SER A 150 -1.53 13.13 3.29
N ILE A 151 -0.29 13.09 2.83
CA ILE A 151 0.11 13.37 1.44
C ILE A 151 0.87 12.16 0.89
N PRO A 152 0.18 11.14 0.37
CA PRO A 152 0.83 10.06 -0.36
C PRO A 152 1.21 10.50 -1.79
N PHE A 153 2.43 10.15 -2.16
CA PHE A 153 2.95 10.19 -3.52
C PHE A 153 3.16 8.75 -3.99
N PHE A 154 2.53 8.40 -5.11
CA PHE A 154 2.59 7.09 -5.73
C PHE A 154 3.41 7.18 -7.02
N PHE A 155 4.47 6.38 -7.13
CA PHE A 155 5.23 6.18 -8.34
C PHE A 155 4.79 4.88 -9.00
N GLU A 156 4.32 4.98 -10.23
CA GLU A 156 3.65 3.91 -10.96
C GLU A 156 4.43 3.61 -12.25
N PRO A 157 4.53 2.35 -12.69
CA PRO A 157 5.17 2.06 -13.96
C PRO A 157 4.30 2.58 -15.12
N ASN A 158 4.83 2.53 -16.35
CA ASN A 158 4.06 2.84 -17.54
C ASN A 158 2.77 2.00 -17.59
N PHE A 159 1.67 2.58 -18.06
CA PHE A 159 0.38 1.89 -18.17
C PHE A 159 0.47 0.59 -19.00
N ASN A 160 1.32 0.54 -20.02
CA ASN A 160 1.51 -0.63 -20.87
C ASN A 160 2.71 -1.50 -20.44
N ALA A 161 3.35 -1.20 -19.31
CA ALA A 161 4.50 -1.96 -18.84
C ALA A 161 4.11 -3.43 -18.58
N ARG A 162 4.92 -4.33 -19.12
CA ARG A 162 4.86 -5.76 -18.79
C ARG A 162 5.71 -6.01 -17.56
N ILE A 163 5.09 -6.51 -16.51
CA ILE A 163 5.67 -6.74 -15.20
C ILE A 163 5.75 -8.23 -14.96
N GLU A 164 6.97 -8.75 -14.82
CA GLU A 164 7.21 -10.17 -14.60
C GLU A 164 8.48 -10.41 -13.77
N PRO A 165 8.62 -11.58 -13.12
CA PRO A 165 9.80 -11.89 -12.34
C PRO A 165 11.11 -11.64 -13.10
N LEU A 166 11.94 -10.76 -12.56
CA LEU A 166 13.21 -10.39 -13.17
C LEU A 166 14.20 -11.56 -13.06
N ALA A 167 14.99 -11.79 -14.12
CA ALA A 167 15.97 -12.87 -14.17
C ALA A 167 16.93 -12.83 -12.97
N ALA A 168 17.36 -11.63 -12.56
CA ALA A 168 18.19 -11.44 -11.37
C ALA A 168 17.54 -11.96 -10.07
N ALA A 169 16.25 -11.70 -9.87
CA ALA A 169 15.52 -12.20 -8.71
C ALA A 169 15.37 -13.73 -8.74
N LEU A 170 15.09 -14.29 -9.92
CA LEU A 170 15.03 -15.74 -10.12
C LEU A 170 16.40 -16.40 -9.83
N ARG A 171 17.50 -15.79 -10.28
CA ARG A 171 18.86 -16.27 -9.97
C ARG A 171 19.15 -16.34 -8.48
N ILE A 172 18.86 -15.27 -7.73
CA ILE A 172 19.07 -15.23 -6.27
C ILE A 172 18.35 -16.37 -5.56
N GLN A 173 17.19 -16.75 -6.08
CA GLN A 173 16.35 -17.74 -5.44
C GLN A 173 16.50 -19.17 -6.01
N ALA A 174 17.29 -19.36 -7.06
CA ALA A 174 17.53 -20.66 -7.68
C ALA A 174 18.17 -21.66 -6.69
N ASP A 175 19.08 -21.16 -5.85
CA ASP A 175 19.81 -21.96 -4.86
C ASP A 175 18.99 -22.27 -3.59
N LYS A 176 17.80 -21.68 -3.46
CA LYS A 176 16.89 -21.86 -2.31
C LYS A 176 15.49 -22.22 -2.80
N PRO A 177 15.30 -23.46 -3.31
CA PRO A 177 13.99 -23.93 -3.71
C PRO A 177 13.05 -23.94 -2.50
N ASN A 178 11.90 -23.28 -2.65
CA ASN A 178 10.84 -23.27 -1.66
C ASN A 178 9.57 -23.82 -2.34
N PRO A 179 9.19 -25.09 -2.10
CA PRO A 179 8.05 -25.73 -2.75
C PRO A 179 6.69 -25.10 -2.40
N GLY A 180 6.63 -24.21 -1.39
CA GLY A 180 5.44 -23.42 -1.05
C GLY A 180 5.50 -21.96 -1.52
N ARG A 181 6.47 -21.59 -2.37
CA ARG A 181 6.59 -20.21 -2.85
C ARG A 181 5.41 -19.88 -3.77
N LYS A 182 4.78 -18.72 -3.53
CA LYS A 182 3.81 -18.14 -4.46
C LYS A 182 4.47 -17.91 -5.82
N GLU A 183 3.86 -18.44 -6.87
CA GLU A 183 4.25 -18.15 -8.25
C GLU A 183 3.67 -16.81 -8.68
N TYR A 184 4.52 -15.95 -9.24
CA TYR A 184 4.11 -14.65 -9.78
C TYR A 184 4.03 -14.76 -11.31
N LYS A 185 2.88 -14.39 -11.87
CA LYS A 185 2.64 -14.40 -13.31
C LYS A 185 2.96 -13.04 -13.92
N SER A 186 3.34 -13.04 -15.21
CA SER A 186 3.48 -11.82 -16.01
C SER A 186 2.13 -11.09 -16.08
N VAL A 187 2.14 -9.78 -15.84
CA VAL A 187 0.95 -8.90 -15.94
C VAL A 187 1.28 -7.66 -16.75
N VAL A 188 0.29 -7.09 -17.42
CA VAL A 188 0.37 -5.72 -17.95
C VAL A 188 -0.19 -4.79 -16.89
N TYR A 189 0.56 -3.75 -16.52
CA TYR A 189 0.20 -2.91 -15.37
C TYR A 189 -1.17 -2.24 -15.52
N GLY A 190 -1.50 -1.70 -16.70
CA GLY A 190 -2.77 -1.05 -16.96
C GLY A 190 -3.96 -1.98 -16.81
N ASP A 191 -3.86 -3.22 -17.32
CA ASP A 191 -4.87 -4.26 -17.13
C ASP A 191 -5.01 -4.63 -15.66
N PHE A 192 -3.89 -4.76 -14.95
CA PHE A 192 -3.89 -5.02 -13.51
C PHE A 192 -4.60 -3.89 -12.73
N LEU A 193 -4.26 -2.64 -13.02
CA LEU A 193 -4.83 -1.45 -12.39
C LEU A 193 -6.33 -1.36 -12.67
N LEU A 194 -6.76 -1.51 -13.93
CA LEU A 194 -8.17 -1.46 -14.31
C LEU A 194 -8.98 -2.58 -13.65
N ASN A 195 -8.43 -3.79 -13.54
CA ASN A 195 -9.10 -4.89 -12.85
C ASN A 195 -9.27 -4.61 -11.34
N LYS A 196 -8.24 -4.08 -10.68
CA LYS A 196 -8.29 -3.72 -9.25
C LYS A 196 -9.27 -2.57 -9.00
N VAL A 197 -9.16 -1.50 -9.77
CA VAL A 197 -10.04 -0.32 -9.73
C VAL A 197 -11.48 -0.74 -10.04
N GLY A 198 -11.70 -1.48 -11.12
CA GLY A 198 -13.01 -1.98 -11.53
C GLY A 198 -13.68 -2.81 -10.45
N ASN A 199 -12.95 -3.74 -9.81
CA ASN A 199 -13.50 -4.55 -8.71
C ASN A 199 -13.79 -3.73 -7.45
N ASN A 200 -13.02 -2.68 -7.16
CA ASN A 200 -13.29 -1.79 -6.02
C ASN A 200 -14.54 -0.93 -6.23
N PHE A 201 -14.89 -0.58 -7.47
CA PHE A 201 -16.00 0.30 -7.81
C PHE A 201 -17.28 -0.43 -8.27
N ALA A 202 -17.18 -1.65 -8.82
CA ALA A 202 -18.33 -2.39 -9.35
C ALA A 202 -19.26 -2.94 -8.26
N ASP A 203 -18.73 -3.30 -7.09
CA ASP A 203 -19.52 -3.96 -6.04
C ASP A 203 -20.10 -3.00 -5.00
N GLY A 204 -19.90 -1.68 -5.12
CA GLY A 204 -20.42 -0.68 -4.16
C GLY A 204 -19.93 -0.87 -2.71
N LYS A 205 -18.98 -1.77 -2.49
CA LYS A 205 -18.38 -2.15 -1.20
C LYS A 205 -16.98 -1.59 -0.99
N GLY A 206 -16.48 -0.76 -1.90
CA GLY A 206 -15.23 -0.03 -1.74
C GLY A 206 -15.33 0.92 -0.55
N LYS A 207 -15.13 0.41 0.66
CA LYS A 207 -14.82 1.21 1.84
C LYS A 207 -13.41 1.77 1.59
N TYR A 208 -13.38 3.04 1.20
CA TYR A 208 -12.15 3.80 1.14
C TYR A 208 -11.52 3.97 2.50
#